data_AF-A0A0D2RXN5-F1
#
_entry.id   AF-A0A0D2RXN5-F1
#
_cell.length_a   1.000
_cell.length_b   1.000
_cell.length_c   1.000
_cell.angle_alpha   90.00
_cell.angle_beta   90.00
_cell.angle_gamma   90.00
#
_symmetry.space_group_name_H-M   'P 1'
#
loop_
_entity.id
_entity.type
_entity.pdbx_description
1 polymer ?
#
loop_
_entity_poly.entity_id
_entity_poly.type
_entity_poly.pdbx_seq_one_letter_code
_entity_poly.pdbx_strand_id
1 'polypeptide(L)'
;MEKEVGNGCSSLAYKLLFSCPFGLSQPQLSAVFDESYDRIPHSDSNLENSISQIWDQRVQKNGSLFNGKKFRYGGYSQKSGDGSKKESYVCLHLGLTDYRTFVGTNLNPSWEKFLVASEDDPTQCRHTSSPLGNGAIVETSDQKIVLLQRSNNVGEFPGHFVFPGGHPEVIHNEGYTIDLTF
;
A
#
# COMPACT_ATOMS: atom_id res chain seq x y z
N MET A 1 11.38 -35.07 0.58
CA MET A 1 12.30 -34.68 1.67
C MET A 1 11.69 -33.47 2.32
N GLU A 2 10.95 -33.73 3.39
CA GLU A 2 10.15 -32.75 4.14
C GLU A 2 11.11 -31.76 4.80
N LYS A 3 10.90 -30.47 4.57
CA LYS A 3 11.62 -29.42 5.31
C LYS A 3 10.89 -29.18 6.62
N GLU A 4 11.65 -29.32 7.69
CA GLU A 4 11.26 -29.07 9.08
C GLU A 4 10.53 -27.73 9.23
N VAL A 5 9.41 -27.77 9.93
CA VAL A 5 8.70 -26.59 10.42
C VAL A 5 9.47 -26.05 11.61
N GLY A 6 10.33 -25.08 11.34
CA GLY A 6 11.03 -24.31 12.37
C GLY A 6 10.01 -23.63 13.28
N ASN A 7 10.19 -23.84 14.59
CA ASN A 7 9.44 -23.21 15.66
C ASN A 7 9.80 -21.71 15.72
N GLY A 8 9.12 -20.90 14.91
CA GLY A 8 9.23 -19.44 14.91
C GLY A 8 7.96 -18.83 15.48
N CYS A 9 8.09 -18.01 16.52
CA CYS A 9 7.04 -17.06 16.89
C CYS A 9 6.63 -16.32 15.62
N SER A 10 5.42 -16.60 15.11
CA SER A 10 4.93 -16.05 13.85
C SER A 10 4.82 -14.54 13.99
N SER A 11 5.87 -13.80 13.61
CA SER A 11 5.72 -12.38 13.31
C SER A 11 4.64 -12.28 12.26
N LEU A 12 3.52 -11.66 12.59
CA LEU A 12 2.42 -11.46 11.65
C LEU A 12 2.99 -10.83 10.37
N ALA A 13 2.57 -11.33 9.20
CA ALA A 13 2.99 -10.79 7.90
C ALA A 13 2.41 -9.38 7.62
N TYR A 14 1.79 -8.76 8.62
CA TYR A 14 1.18 -7.44 8.56
C TYR A 14 1.32 -6.73 9.91
N LYS A 15 1.32 -5.40 9.87
CA LYS A 15 1.22 -4.51 11.03
C LYS A 15 -0.09 -3.73 10.92
N LEU A 16 -0.89 -3.72 11.97
CA LEU A 16 -2.08 -2.87 12.03
C LEU A 16 -1.66 -1.43 12.37
N LEU A 17 -1.68 -0.55 11.38
CA LEU A 17 -1.31 0.86 11.58
C LEU A 17 -2.40 1.66 12.28
N PHE A 18 -3.66 1.37 11.95
CA PHE A 18 -4.82 2.10 12.46
C PHE A 18 -6.06 1.20 12.54
N SER A 19 -6.93 1.43 13.53
CA SER A 19 -8.15 0.63 13.74
C SER A 19 -9.37 1.50 14.04
N CYS A 20 -10.45 1.28 13.29
CA CYS A 20 -11.76 1.90 13.48
C CYS A 20 -12.84 0.82 13.62
N PRO A 21 -13.01 0.23 14.82
CA PRO A 21 -13.93 -0.88 15.03
C PRO A 21 -15.41 -0.52 14.81
N PHE A 22 -15.76 0.77 14.89
CA PHE A 22 -17.11 1.28 14.66
C PHE A 22 -17.29 1.90 13.26
N GLY A 23 -16.28 1.81 12.40
CA GLY A 23 -16.24 2.50 11.12
C GLY A 23 -15.98 4.01 11.25
N LEU A 24 -15.86 4.66 10.10
CA LEU A 24 -15.78 6.11 9.94
C LEU A 24 -16.86 6.53 8.94
N SER A 25 -17.63 7.55 9.26
CA SER A 25 -18.50 8.21 8.29
C SER A 25 -17.69 9.16 7.40
N GLN A 26 -18.24 9.56 6.25
CA GLN A 26 -17.56 10.43 5.30
C GLN A 26 -17.02 11.73 5.93
N PRO A 27 -17.73 12.44 6.83
CA PRO A 27 -17.19 13.64 7.49
C PRO A 27 -16.04 13.36 8.47
N GLN A 28 -15.88 12.11 8.90
CA GLN A 28 -14.82 11.68 9.82
C GLN A 28 -13.54 11.26 9.09
N LEU A 29 -13.56 11.16 7.76
CA LEU A 29 -12.42 10.78 6.94
C LEU A 29 -12.11 11.89 5.94
N SER A 30 -10.88 12.40 5.98
CA SER A 30 -10.34 13.29 4.97
C SER A 30 -9.02 12.75 4.43
N ALA A 31 -8.57 13.32 3.31
CA ALA A 31 -7.24 13.07 2.77
C ALA A 31 -6.59 14.38 2.37
N VAL A 32 -5.28 14.49 2.60
CA VAL A 32 -4.42 15.52 2.03
C VAL A 32 -3.51 14.82 1.02
N PHE A 33 -3.41 15.39 -0.18
CA PHE A 33 -2.54 14.91 -1.24
C PHE A 33 -1.53 15.99 -1.59
N ASP A 34 -0.27 15.74 -1.28
CA ASP A 34 0.80 16.75 -1.32
C ASP A 34 2.16 16.08 -1.55
N GLU A 35 3.05 16.75 -2.28
CA GLU A 35 4.39 16.25 -2.61
C GLU A 35 5.28 16.03 -1.39
N SER A 36 4.98 16.67 -0.25
CA SER A 36 5.67 16.41 1.03
C SER A 36 5.49 14.98 1.52
N TYR A 37 4.49 14.25 1.03
CA TYR A 37 4.23 12.85 1.32
C TYR A 37 4.73 11.89 0.22
N ASP A 38 5.44 12.40 -0.79
CA ASP A 38 6.07 11.58 -1.82
C ASP A 38 7.23 10.75 -1.25
N ARG A 39 7.71 9.80 -2.06
CA ARG A 39 8.89 9.01 -1.73
C ARG A 39 10.13 9.91 -1.70
N ILE A 40 10.96 9.72 -0.68
CA ILE A 40 12.27 10.36 -0.61
C ILE A 40 13.30 9.42 -1.25
N PRO A 41 14.05 9.83 -2.29
CA PRO A 41 15.11 9.00 -2.86
C PRO A 41 16.13 8.57 -1.80
N HIS A 42 16.58 7.32 -1.89
CA HIS A 42 17.64 6.78 -1.05
C HIS A 42 18.99 7.44 -1.39
N SER A 43 19.86 7.61 -0.40
CA SER A 43 21.16 8.29 -0.59
C SER A 43 22.18 7.46 -1.36
N ASP A 44 22.10 6.13 -1.28
CA ASP A 44 22.88 5.20 -2.11
C ASP A 44 22.38 5.22 -3.56
N SER A 45 23.18 5.81 -4.45
CA SER A 45 22.89 5.94 -5.87
C SER A 45 22.82 4.59 -6.60
N ASN A 46 23.54 3.57 -6.15
CA ASN A 46 23.44 2.23 -6.76
C ASN A 46 22.06 1.62 -6.49
N LEU A 47 21.56 1.81 -5.27
CA LEU A 47 20.25 1.33 -4.87
C LEU A 47 19.14 2.06 -5.66
N GLU A 48 19.22 3.39 -5.79
CA GLU A 48 18.28 4.16 -6.62
C GLU A 48 18.35 3.79 -8.11
N ASN A 49 19.55 3.62 -8.66
CA ASN A 49 19.72 3.21 -10.06
C ASN A 49 19.13 1.81 -10.32
N SER A 50 19.09 0.94 -9.31
CA SER A 50 18.52 -0.40 -9.43
C SER A 50 17.02 -0.39 -9.75
N ILE A 51 16.28 0.68 -9.38
CA ILE A 51 14.85 0.84 -9.70
C ILE A 51 14.65 0.80 -11.22
N SER A 52 15.45 1.57 -11.94
CA SER A 52 15.41 1.63 -13.40
C SER A 52 15.83 0.28 -14.02
N GLN A 53 16.90 -0.31 -13.52
CA GLN A 53 17.43 -1.58 -14.04
C GLN A 53 16.43 -2.72 -13.91
N ILE A 54 15.77 -2.85 -12.75
CA ILE A 54 14.76 -3.88 -12.51
C ILE A 54 13.54 -3.66 -13.41
N TRP A 55 13.09 -2.40 -13.55
CA TRP A 55 11.98 -2.08 -14.43
C TRP A 55 12.27 -2.47 -15.88
N ASP A 56 13.43 -2.07 -16.41
CA ASP A 56 13.82 -2.34 -17.79
C ASP A 56 13.90 -3.86 -18.05
N GLN A 57 14.43 -4.62 -17.10
CA GLN A 57 14.43 -6.09 -17.17
C GLN A 57 13.02 -6.69 -17.19
N ARG A 58 12.06 -6.12 -16.45
CA ARG A 58 10.66 -6.61 -16.46
C ARG A 58 9.96 -6.28 -17.77
N VAL A 59 10.13 -5.07 -18.30
CA VAL A 59 9.55 -4.65 -19.58
C VAL A 59 10.08 -5.50 -20.74
N GLN A 60 11.39 -5.83 -20.74
CA GLN A 60 11.97 -6.74 -21.75
C GLN A 60 11.32 -8.13 -21.75
N LYS A 61 10.89 -8.63 -20.58
CA LYS A 61 10.25 -9.94 -20.45
C LYS A 61 8.74 -9.90 -20.73
N ASN A 62 8.10 -8.74 -20.56
CA ASN A 62 6.67 -8.58 -20.73
C ASN A 62 6.36 -7.26 -21.46
N GLY A 63 6.19 -7.34 -22.78
CA GLY A 63 5.93 -6.16 -23.63
C GLY A 63 4.57 -5.49 -23.43
N SER A 64 3.63 -6.11 -22.70
CA SER A 64 2.36 -5.46 -22.33
C SER A 64 2.42 -4.75 -20.97
N LEU A 65 3.58 -4.76 -20.30
CA LEU A 65 3.78 -4.08 -19.03
C LEU A 65 3.83 -2.57 -19.26
N PHE A 66 3.02 -1.81 -18.52
CA PHE A 66 3.02 -0.36 -18.55
C PHE A 66 3.15 0.21 -17.13
N ASN A 67 3.66 1.44 -17.04
CA ASN A 67 3.73 2.17 -15.78
C ASN A 67 2.42 2.90 -15.53
N GLY A 68 1.94 2.90 -14.28
CA GLY A 68 0.70 3.58 -13.88
C GLY A 68 0.90 4.36 -12.58
N LYS A 69 0.35 5.57 -12.51
CA LYS A 69 0.38 6.43 -11.31
C LYS A 69 -0.49 5.83 -10.21
N LYS A 70 -0.01 5.91 -8.97
CA LYS A 70 -0.70 5.41 -7.76
C LYS A 70 -0.58 6.44 -6.64
N PHE A 71 -1.52 6.42 -5.70
CA PHE A 71 -1.35 7.12 -4.43
C PHE A 71 -0.28 6.42 -3.59
N ARG A 72 0.63 7.17 -3.00
CA ARG A 72 1.56 6.70 -1.96
C ARG A 72 0.93 6.92 -0.60
N TYR A 73 0.98 5.91 0.26
CA TYR A 73 0.66 6.10 1.67
C TYR A 73 1.81 6.83 2.37
N GLY A 74 1.55 8.06 2.81
CA GLY A 74 2.48 8.91 3.55
C GLY A 74 2.23 8.97 5.06
N GLY A 75 1.17 8.33 5.55
CA GLY A 75 0.78 8.31 6.95
C GLY A 75 -0.66 8.76 7.18
N TYR A 76 -0.96 9.07 8.44
CA TYR A 76 -2.25 9.62 8.83
C TYR A 76 -2.10 10.49 10.09
N SER A 77 -3.06 11.40 10.29
CA SER A 77 -3.26 12.06 11.58
C SER A 77 -4.66 11.75 12.12
N GLN A 78 -4.74 11.57 13.44
CA GLN A 78 -5.99 11.30 14.15
C GLN A 78 -6.28 12.43 15.13
N LYS A 79 -7.53 12.87 15.17
CA LYS A 79 -8.06 13.74 16.22
C LYS A 79 -9.16 13.01 16.98
N SER A 80 -9.04 12.97 18.30
CA SER A 80 -10.13 12.51 19.17
C SER A 80 -11.09 13.69 19.42
N GLY A 81 -12.39 13.44 19.31
CA GLY A 81 -13.44 14.39 19.69
C GLY A 81 -13.45 14.67 21.20
N ASP A 82 -14.28 15.63 21.60
CA ASP A 82 -14.26 16.29 22.92
C ASP A 82 -14.74 15.47 24.13
N GLY A 83 -14.81 14.12 24.03
CA GLY A 83 -15.01 13.28 25.21
C GLY A 83 -15.72 11.95 25.03
N SER A 84 -16.19 11.61 23.83
CA SER A 84 -16.72 10.26 23.55
C SER A 84 -15.76 9.47 22.65
N LYS A 85 -15.47 8.20 23.00
CA LYS A 85 -14.65 7.27 22.19
C LYS A 85 -15.20 7.02 20.77
N LYS A 86 -16.32 7.65 20.40
CA LYS A 86 -17.06 7.46 19.14
C LYS A 86 -16.72 8.49 18.07
N GLU A 87 -16.09 9.61 18.43
CA GLU A 87 -15.75 10.67 17.47
C GLU A 87 -14.25 10.67 17.20
N SER A 88 -13.81 9.85 16.24
CA SER A 88 -12.45 9.91 15.71
C SER A 88 -12.50 10.53 14.33
N TYR A 89 -11.68 11.54 14.09
CA TYR A 89 -11.46 12.11 12.76
C TYR A 89 -10.09 11.67 12.27
N VAL A 90 -10.04 11.15 11.06
CA VAL A 90 -8.82 10.63 10.43
C VAL A 90 -8.55 11.43 9.17
N CYS A 91 -7.32 11.92 9.06
CA CYS A 91 -6.81 12.52 7.84
C CYS A 91 -5.71 11.62 7.29
N LEU A 92 -5.92 11.03 6.12
CA LEU A 92 -4.88 10.31 5.39
C LEU A 92 -3.92 11.30 4.75
N HIS A 93 -2.63 10.98 4.79
CA HIS A 93 -1.58 11.74 4.12
C HIS A 93 -1.12 10.94 2.91
N LEU A 94 -1.35 11.49 1.72
CA LEU A 94 -1.11 10.82 0.45
C LEU A 94 -0.06 11.58 -0.34
N GLY A 95 0.89 10.84 -0.90
CA GLY A 95 1.80 11.32 -1.94
C GLY A 95 1.50 10.67 -3.28
N LEU A 96 2.32 10.92 -4.28
CA LEU A 96 2.29 10.30 -5.59
C LEU A 96 3.41 9.26 -5.71
N THR A 97 3.08 8.13 -6.30
CA THR A 97 4.06 7.12 -6.72
C THR A 97 3.60 6.46 -8.01
N ASP A 98 4.30 5.42 -8.45
CA ASP A 98 3.94 4.66 -9.64
C ASP A 98 4.33 3.18 -9.54
N TYR A 99 3.78 2.39 -10.44
CA TYR A 99 4.02 0.96 -10.49
C TYR A 99 5.50 0.61 -10.72
N ARG A 100 6.21 1.42 -11.52
CA ARG A 100 7.65 1.28 -11.74
C ARG A 100 8.46 1.38 -10.44
N THR A 101 8.18 2.39 -9.63
CA THR A 101 8.86 2.60 -8.36
C THR A 101 8.52 1.49 -7.38
N PHE A 102 7.26 1.03 -7.35
CA PHE A 102 6.86 -0.13 -6.53
C PHE A 102 7.64 -1.39 -6.90
N VAL A 103 7.74 -1.68 -8.19
CA VAL A 103 8.54 -2.80 -8.73
C VAL A 103 10.01 -2.69 -8.32
N GLY A 104 10.59 -1.49 -8.39
CA GLY A 104 12.00 -1.26 -8.11
C GLY A 104 12.37 -1.07 -6.64
N THR A 105 11.38 -0.90 -5.75
CA THR A 105 11.60 -0.69 -4.30
C THR A 105 10.96 -1.82 -3.48
N ASN A 106 9.63 -1.83 -3.33
CA ASN A 106 8.91 -2.81 -2.52
C ASN A 106 9.07 -4.26 -3.04
N LEU A 107 9.15 -4.46 -4.36
CA LEU A 107 9.39 -5.78 -4.96
C LEU A 107 10.86 -6.04 -5.33
N ASN A 108 11.77 -5.18 -4.89
CA ASN A 108 13.20 -5.37 -5.10
C ASN A 108 13.69 -6.59 -4.30
N PRO A 109 14.53 -7.48 -4.86
CA PRO A 109 15.13 -8.57 -4.08
C PRO A 109 15.96 -8.10 -2.88
N SER A 110 16.39 -6.83 -2.87
CA SER A 110 17.06 -6.16 -1.75
C SER A 110 16.18 -5.07 -1.11
N TRP A 111 14.86 -5.26 -1.10
CA TRP A 111 13.89 -4.27 -0.60
C TRP A 111 14.20 -3.80 0.83
N GLU A 112 14.76 -4.66 1.70
CA GLU A 112 15.10 -4.27 3.08
C GLU A 112 16.11 -3.11 3.13
N LYS A 113 16.96 -2.96 2.10
CA LYS A 113 17.93 -1.87 2.04
C LYS A 113 17.30 -0.49 1.84
N PHE A 114 16.05 -0.44 1.38
CA PHE A 114 15.28 0.80 1.30
C PHE A 114 14.63 1.17 2.64
N LEU A 115 14.66 0.31 3.65
CA LEU A 115 14.07 0.60 4.95
C LEU A 115 15.02 1.41 5.83
N VAL A 116 14.44 2.31 6.62
CA VAL A 116 15.11 3.01 7.71
C VAL A 116 14.67 2.41 9.04
N ALA A 117 15.58 2.26 10.00
CA ALA A 117 15.24 1.81 11.34
C ALA A 117 14.34 2.86 12.04
N SER A 118 13.04 2.58 12.10
CA SER A 118 12.02 3.40 12.76
C SER A 118 10.82 2.54 13.12
N GLU A 119 10.16 2.87 14.24
CA GLU A 119 8.86 2.28 14.61
C GLU A 119 7.69 2.93 13.89
N ASP A 120 7.89 4.17 13.42
CA ASP A 120 6.95 4.91 12.58
C ASP A 120 7.04 4.40 11.13
N ASP A 121 5.93 3.82 10.66
CA ASP A 121 5.86 3.14 9.35
C ASP A 121 6.14 4.08 8.16
N PRO A 122 5.55 5.29 8.07
CA PRO A 122 5.92 6.26 7.04
C PRO A 122 7.40 6.61 7.01
N THR A 123 8.03 6.78 8.18
CA THR A 123 9.47 7.05 8.27
C THR A 123 10.31 5.83 7.88
N GLN A 124 9.95 4.64 8.35
CA GLN A 124 10.63 3.39 8.01
C GLN A 124 10.60 3.13 6.49
N CYS A 125 9.46 3.39 5.86
CA CYS A 125 9.20 3.14 4.45
C CYS A 125 9.45 4.36 3.55
N ARG A 126 10.14 5.41 4.04
CA ARG A 126 10.31 6.69 3.34
C ARG A 126 11.00 6.59 1.97
N HIS A 127 11.84 5.56 1.76
CA HIS A 127 12.53 5.33 0.49
C HIS A 127 11.82 4.33 -0.43
N THR A 128 10.65 3.81 -0.03
CA THR A 128 9.85 2.88 -0.82
C THR A 128 8.65 3.56 -1.47
N SER A 129 8.12 2.95 -2.54
CA SER A 129 6.93 3.45 -3.24
C SER A 129 5.70 3.49 -2.35
N SER A 130 5.50 2.46 -1.52
CA SER A 130 4.34 2.31 -0.61
C SER A 130 3.00 2.66 -1.27
N PRO A 131 2.64 2.03 -2.41
CA PRO A 131 1.37 2.33 -3.07
C PRO A 131 0.21 1.94 -2.15
N LEU A 132 -0.75 2.85 -2.00
CA LEU A 132 -1.97 2.61 -1.23
C LEU A 132 -2.87 1.62 -1.98
N GLY A 133 -3.13 0.47 -1.36
CA GLY A 133 -4.14 -0.48 -1.80
C GLY A 133 -5.46 -0.29 -1.05
N ASN A 134 -6.54 -0.80 -1.62
CA ASN A 134 -7.82 -0.93 -0.94
C ASN A 134 -8.32 -2.38 -0.99
N GLY A 135 -9.10 -2.76 0.01
CA GLY A 135 -9.75 -4.07 0.06
C GLY A 135 -11.03 -4.00 0.88
N ALA A 136 -12.00 -4.84 0.56
CA ALA A 136 -13.28 -4.90 1.23
C ALA A 136 -13.58 -6.33 1.70
N ILE A 137 -13.98 -6.47 2.95
CA ILE A 137 -14.62 -7.70 3.42
C ILE A 137 -16.10 -7.57 3.08
N VAL A 138 -16.56 -8.37 2.11
CA VAL A 138 -17.96 -8.35 1.65
C VAL A 138 -18.68 -9.53 2.29
N GLU A 139 -19.66 -9.23 3.15
CA GLU A 139 -20.55 -10.20 3.76
C GLU A 139 -21.87 -10.27 2.97
N THR A 140 -22.30 -11.49 2.66
CA THR A 140 -23.58 -11.76 1.99
C THR A 140 -24.74 -11.83 2.99
N SER A 141 -25.98 -11.70 2.53
CA SER A 141 -27.17 -11.79 3.40
C SER A 141 -27.33 -13.16 4.09
N ASP A 142 -26.67 -14.20 3.59
CA ASP A 142 -26.57 -15.52 4.21
C ASP A 142 -25.30 -15.71 5.08
N GLN A 143 -24.68 -14.60 5.53
CA GLN A 143 -23.55 -14.57 6.48
C GLN A 143 -22.29 -15.28 5.98
N LYS A 144 -21.99 -15.19 4.68
CA LYS A 144 -20.74 -15.69 4.09
C LYS A 144 -19.84 -14.55 3.67
N ILE A 145 -18.55 -14.80 3.72
CA ILE A 145 -17.54 -13.84 3.26
C ILE A 145 -17.11 -14.19 1.83
N VAL A 146 -17.14 -13.19 0.95
CA VAL A 146 -16.70 -13.33 -0.44
C VAL A 146 -15.17 -13.35 -0.51
N LEU A 147 -14.63 -14.40 -1.13
CA LEU A 147 -13.23 -14.53 -1.49
C LEU A 147 -13.10 -14.75 -3.00
N LEU A 148 -12.01 -14.23 -3.57
CA LEU A 148 -11.64 -14.43 -4.97
C LEU A 148 -10.37 -15.28 -5.01
N GLN A 149 -10.31 -16.26 -5.90
CA GLN A 149 -9.06 -16.98 -6.16
C GLN A 149 -8.31 -16.30 -7.30
N ARG A 150 -7.06 -15.92 -7.05
CA ARG A 150 -6.20 -15.35 -8.08
C ARG A 150 -5.83 -16.41 -9.12
N SER A 151 -5.74 -15.98 -10.38
CA SER A 151 -5.15 -16.80 -11.44
C SER A 151 -3.72 -17.23 -11.07
N ASN A 152 -3.26 -18.37 -11.59
CA ASN A 152 -1.86 -18.77 -11.47
C ASN A 152 -0.93 -17.98 -12.41
N ASN A 153 -1.49 -17.22 -13.35
CA ASN A 153 -0.77 -16.44 -14.35
C ASN A 153 -0.81 -14.93 -14.02
N VAL A 154 -0.37 -14.56 -12.81
CA VAL A 154 -0.24 -13.16 -12.36
C VAL A 154 1.13 -12.96 -11.71
N GLY A 155 1.63 -11.73 -11.72
CA GLY A 155 2.97 -11.42 -11.21
C GLY A 155 3.11 -11.45 -9.68
N GLU A 156 2.00 -11.40 -8.95
CA GLU A 156 1.99 -11.33 -7.48
C GLU A 156 0.97 -12.31 -6.90
N PHE A 157 1.39 -13.11 -5.92
CA PHE A 157 0.55 -14.08 -5.18
C PHE A 157 -0.33 -14.97 -6.08
N PRO A 158 0.24 -15.72 -7.04
CA PRO A 158 -0.54 -16.61 -7.91
C PRO A 158 -1.28 -17.68 -7.09
N GLY A 159 -2.54 -17.97 -7.45
CA GLY A 159 -3.35 -19.03 -6.82
C GLY A 159 -3.89 -18.72 -5.42
N HIS A 160 -3.51 -17.59 -4.81
CA HIS A 160 -3.92 -17.22 -3.46
C HIS A 160 -5.37 -16.70 -3.42
N PHE A 161 -6.03 -16.89 -2.28
CA PHE A 161 -7.31 -16.23 -2.00
C PHE A 161 -7.09 -14.78 -1.58
N VAL A 162 -7.93 -13.90 -2.10
CA VAL A 162 -7.93 -12.47 -1.78
C VAL A 162 -9.34 -11.95 -1.56
N PHE A 163 -9.44 -10.84 -0.84
CA PHE A 163 -10.66 -10.05 -0.80
C PHE A 163 -10.80 -9.20 -2.07
N PRO A 164 -12.03 -8.81 -2.46
CA PRO A 164 -12.25 -7.77 -3.46
C PRO A 164 -11.47 -6.50 -3.12
N GLY A 165 -10.79 -5.90 -4.11
CA GLY A 165 -9.91 -4.75 -3.88
C GLY A 165 -9.05 -4.40 -5.09
N GLY A 166 -8.13 -3.44 -4.90
CA GLY A 166 -7.25 -2.94 -5.94
C GLY A 166 -6.24 -1.90 -5.45
N HIS A 167 -5.70 -1.14 -6.41
CA HIS A 167 -4.81 0.00 -6.16
C HIS A 167 -5.32 1.20 -6.96
N PRO A 168 -6.00 2.16 -6.32
CA PRO A 168 -6.59 3.32 -7.00
C PRO A 168 -5.55 4.12 -7.81
N GLU A 169 -6.01 4.69 -8.93
CA GLU A 169 -5.18 5.51 -9.82
C GLU A 169 -5.54 6.98 -9.70
N VAL A 170 -4.53 7.84 -9.84
CA VAL A 170 -4.71 9.29 -9.80
C VAL A 170 -5.19 9.77 -11.17
N ILE A 171 -6.42 10.26 -11.25
CA ILE A 171 -6.96 10.93 -12.44
C ILE A 171 -6.76 12.43 -12.25
N HIS A 172 -5.97 13.08 -13.12
CA HIS A 172 -5.91 14.55 -13.14
C HIS A 172 -7.26 15.09 -13.64
N ASN A 173 -8.08 15.61 -12.75
CA ASN A 173 -9.08 16.61 -13.07
C ASN A 173 -8.77 17.85 -12.22
N GLU A 174 -8.75 19.02 -12.84
CA GLU A 174 -8.60 20.29 -12.14
C GLU A 174 -9.73 20.44 -11.12
N GLY A 175 -9.41 20.26 -9.84
CA GLY A 175 -10.39 20.27 -8.74
C GLY A 175 -10.14 19.12 -7.78
N TYR A 176 -9.37 19.40 -6.72
CA TYR A 176 -9.03 18.42 -5.69
C TYR A 176 -10.27 17.98 -4.91
N THR A 177 -10.88 16.88 -5.33
CA THR A 177 -11.67 16.02 -4.45
C THR A 177 -11.19 14.61 -4.71
N ILE A 178 -10.39 14.07 -3.78
CA ILE A 178 -10.11 12.64 -3.78
C ILE A 178 -11.36 12.00 -3.21
N ASP A 179 -12.22 11.52 -4.11
CA ASP A 179 -13.37 10.74 -3.69
C ASP A 179 -12.88 9.33 -3.33
N LEU A 180 -12.78 9.08 -2.01
CA LEU A 180 -12.53 7.76 -1.44
C LEU A 180 -13.85 7.04 -1.11
N THR A 181 -14.91 7.25 -1.90
CA THR A 181 -16.10 6.41 -1.77
C THR A 181 -15.80 4.99 -2.27
N PHE A 182 -16.11 4.01 -1.41
CA PHE A 182 -16.14 2.59 -1.72
C PHE A 182 -17.59 2.14 -1.91
#